data_AF-A0A2G6B935-F1
#
_entry.id   AF-A0A2G6B935-F1
#
_cell.length_a   1.000
_cell.length_b   1.000
_cell.length_c   1.000
_cell.angle_alpha   90.00
_cell.angle_beta   90.00
_cell.angle_gamma   90.00
#
_symmetry.space_group_name_H-M   'P 1'
#
loop_
_entity.id
_entity.type
_entity.pdbx_description
1 polymer ?
#
loop_
_entity_poly.entity_id
_entity_poly.type
_entity_poly.pdbx_seq_one_letter_code
_entity_poly.pdbx_strand_id
1 'polypeptide(L)' 'MVKTVTFSFISSTFEGTEARETFTFEELEIDEYLEEKELGVELDRIYQAWIWDKINVSGSIVIDEPDTFQ' A
#
# COMPACT_ATOMS: atom_id res chain seq x y z
N MET A 1 -24.42 -6.89 5.55
CA MET A 1 -23.12 -7.34 5.01
C MET A 1 -22.15 -6.21 5.22
N VAL A 2 -20.98 -6.47 5.81
CA VAL A 2 -19.97 -5.42 6.02
C VAL A 2 -19.35 -5.08 4.66
N LYS A 3 -19.31 -3.78 4.30
CA LYS A 3 -18.64 -3.33 3.08
C LYS A 3 -17.13 -3.36 3.29
N THR A 4 -16.41 -3.92 2.32
CA THR A 4 -14.95 -4.03 2.36
C THR A 4 -14.33 -3.51 1.07
N VAL A 5 -13.14 -2.95 1.17
CA VAL A 5 -12.30 -2.55 0.04
C VAL A 5 -10.94 -3.23 0.15
N THR A 6 -10.32 -3.55 -0.99
CA THR A 6 -8.96 -4.09 -1.03
C THR A 6 -8.08 -3.14 -1.80
N PHE A 7 -7.01 -2.67 -1.16
CA PHE A 7 -5.95 -1.92 -1.81
C PHE A 7 -4.81 -2.87 -2.16
N SER A 8 -4.22 -2.67 -3.34
CA SER A 8 -3.08 -3.45 -3.77
C SER A 8 -2.23 -2.68 -4.76
N PHE A 9 -0.92 -2.86 -4.69
CA PHE A 9 0.01 -2.42 -5.72
C PHE A 9 1.05 -3.50 -6.00
N ILE A 10 1.60 -3.45 -7.22
CA ILE A 10 2.73 -4.28 -7.65
C ILE A 10 3.70 -3.33 -8.35
N SER A 11 4.95 -3.32 -7.93
CA SER A 11 6.01 -2.57 -8.60
C SER A 11 6.39 -3.25 -9.91
N SER A 12 6.43 -2.49 -11.00
CA SER A 12 6.95 -2.97 -12.28
C SER A 12 8.48 -2.92 -12.37
N THR A 13 9.15 -2.22 -11.44
CA THR A 13 10.59 -1.94 -11.50
C THR A 13 11.38 -2.67 -10.43
N PHE A 14 10.77 -2.99 -9.30
CA PHE A 14 11.42 -3.69 -8.18
C PHE A 14 10.74 -5.05 -7.98
N GLU A 15 11.42 -6.11 -8.38
CA GLU A 15 10.93 -7.48 -8.21
C GLU A 15 10.66 -7.77 -6.73
N GLY A 16 9.56 -8.48 -6.45
CA GLY A 16 9.14 -8.81 -5.09
C GLY A 16 8.55 -7.63 -4.29
N THR A 17 8.40 -6.44 -4.88
CA THR A 17 7.79 -5.29 -4.21
C THR A 17 6.31 -5.19 -4.55
N GLU A 18 5.49 -5.80 -3.71
CA GLU A 18 4.03 -5.76 -3.79
C GLU A 18 3.42 -5.60 -2.39
N ALA A 19 2.21 -5.04 -2.31
CA ALA A 19 1.42 -5.07 -1.10
C ALA A 19 -0.06 -5.24 -1.43
N ARG A 20 -0.77 -5.91 -0.53
CA ARG A 20 -2.22 -6.09 -0.61
C ARG A 20 -2.81 -6.08 0.79
N GLU A 21 -3.77 -5.21 1.03
CA GLU A 21 -4.46 -5.11 2.31
C GLU A 21 -5.96 -4.92 2.08
N THR A 22 -6.77 -5.54 2.93
CA THR A 22 -8.23 -5.48 2.87
C THR A 22 -8.73 -4.79 4.13
N PHE A 23 -9.62 -3.82 3.94
CA PHE A 23 -10.19 -3.01 5.00
C PHE A 23 -11.71 -3.06 4.93
N THR A 24 -12.36 -2.92 6.08
CA THR A 24 -13.77 -2.59 6.21
C THR A 24 -13.97 -1.09 6.03
N PHE A 25 -15.19 -0.66 5.70
CA PHE A 25 -15.51 0.77 5.63
C PHE A 25 -15.36 1.45 7.00
N GLU A 26 -15.65 0.72 8.07
CA GLU A 26 -15.47 1.18 9.45
C GLU A 26 -14.00 1.45 9.78
N GLU A 27 -13.08 0.55 9.42
CA GLU A 27 -11.63 0.74 9.62
C GLU A 27 -11.07 1.95 8.86
N LEU A 28 -11.70 2.31 7.74
CA LEU A 28 -11.32 3.48 6.95
C LEU A 28 -12.11 4.74 7.31
N GLU A 29 -13.00 4.66 8.30
CA GLU A 29 -13.89 5.76 8.72
C GLU A 29 -14.74 6.32 7.56
N ILE A 30 -15.11 5.46 6.60
CA ILE A 30 -15.92 5.83 5.42
C ILE A 30 -17.40 5.73 5.76
N ASP A 31 -18.15 6.81 5.49
CA ASP A 31 -19.60 6.79 5.58
C ASP A 31 -20.19 5.86 4.50
N GLU A 32 -20.92 4.83 4.95
CA GLU A 32 -21.54 3.83 4.07
C GLU A 32 -22.64 4.40 3.17
N TYR A 33 -23.13 5.61 3.46
CA TYR A 33 -24.20 6.31 2.76
C TYR A 33 -23.69 7.34 1.73
N LEU A 34 -22.37 7.46 1.53
CA LEU A 34 -21.80 8.32 0.48
C LEU A 34 -22.34 7.96 -0.90
N GLU A 35 -22.59 8.98 -1.71
CA GLU A 35 -22.91 8.78 -3.12
C GLU A 35 -21.67 8.22 -3.86
N GLU A 36 -21.90 7.45 -4.93
CA GLU A 36 -20.85 6.73 -5.67
C GLU A 36 -19.68 7.63 -6.09
N LYS A 37 -19.98 8.86 -6.52
CA LYS A 37 -18.97 9.84 -6.92
C LYS A 37 -18.11 10.29 -5.73
N GLU A 38 -18.73 10.56 -4.58
CA GLU A 38 -18.04 11.00 -3.37
C GLU A 38 -17.20 9.87 -2.78
N LEU A 39 -17.75 8.65 -2.77
CA LEU A 39 -17.05 7.45 -2.37
C LEU A 39 -15.78 7.21 -3.20
N GLY A 40 -15.85 7.43 -4.52
CA GLY A 40 -14.68 7.32 -5.41
C GLY A 40 -13.57 8.32 -5.06
N VAL A 41 -13.92 9.57 -4.75
CA VAL A 41 -12.95 10.60 -4.35
C VAL A 41 -12.32 10.28 -2.99
N GLU A 42 -13.13 9.83 -2.03
CA GLU A 42 -12.64 9.48 -0.70
C GLU A 42 -11.71 8.26 -0.73
N LEU A 43 -12.10 7.21 -1.46
CA LEU A 43 -11.26 6.02 -1.65
C LEU A 43 -9.95 6.33 -2.38
N ASP A 44 -9.97 7.21 -3.40
CA ASP A 44 -8.73 7.63 -4.07
C ASP A 44 -7.80 8.35 -3.09
N ARG A 45 -8.32 9.28 -2.28
CA ARG A 45 -7.52 10.00 -1.26
C ARG A 45 -6.87 9.03 -0.27
N ILE A 46 -7.65 8.08 0.26
CA ILE A 46 -7.17 7.08 1.22
C ILE A 46 -6.13 6.16 0.56
N TYR A 47 -6.40 5.69 -0.66
CA TYR A 47 -5.47 4.85 -1.41
C TYR A 47 -4.14 5.55 -1.69
N GLN A 48 -4.17 6.84 -2.07
CA GLN A 48 -2.95 7.63 -2.27
C GLN A 48 -2.12 7.73 -0.98
N ALA A 49 -2.75 7.99 0.18
CA ALA A 49 -2.04 8.01 1.44
C ALA A 49 -1.42 6.64 1.79
N TRP A 50 -2.19 5.57 1.60
CA TRP A 50 -1.75 4.19 1.83
C TRP A 50 -0.57 3.79 0.94
N ILE A 51 -0.62 4.07 -0.37
CA ILE A 51 0.46 3.69 -1.28
C ILE A 51 1.74 4.48 -0.99
N TRP A 52 1.65 5.75 -0.62
CA TRP A 52 2.82 6.55 -0.24
C TRP A 52 3.50 6.04 1.02
N ASP A 53 2.74 5.55 2.01
CA ASP A 53 3.29 4.89 3.20
C ASP A 53 4.08 3.63 2.82
N LYS A 54 3.55 2.79 1.90
CA LYS A 54 4.24 1.57 1.45
C LYS A 54 5.47 1.82 0.57
N ILE A 55 5.46 2.90 -0.22
CA ILE A 55 6.58 3.30 -1.09
C ILE A 55 7.64 4.11 -0.31
N ASN A 56 7.45 4.35 0.99
CA ASN A 56 8.46 5.00 1.82
C ASN A 56 9.70 4.10 2.00
N VAL A 57 10.63 4.17 1.04
CA VAL A 57 11.81 3.31 0.95
C VAL A 57 13.01 3.89 1.68
N SER A 58 13.68 3.07 2.48
CA SER A 58 15.01 3.34 3.05
C SER A 58 16.05 2.43 2.37
N GLY A 59 17.20 2.98 1.99
CA GLY A 59 18.28 2.25 1.33
C GLY A 59 19.54 2.13 2.18
N SER A 60 20.30 1.05 1.97
CA SER A 60 21.68 0.91 2.43
C SER A 60 22.50 0.21 1.34
N ILE A 61 23.82 0.45 1.31
CA ILE A 61 24.73 -0.19 0.36
C ILE A 61 25.51 -1.25 1.12
N VAL A 62 25.42 -2.49 0.67
CA VAL A 62 26.22 -3.61 1.18
C VAL A 62 27.18 -4.03 0.08
N ILE A 63 28.46 -4.16 0.42
CA ILE A 63 29.49 -4.70 -0.45
C ILE A 63 29.90 -6.03 0.18
N ASP A 64 29.69 -7.13 -0.54
CA ASP A 64 30.22 -8.42 -0.13
C ASP A 64 31.75 -8.37 -0.31
N GLU A 65 32.48 -8.27 0.80
CA GLU A 65 33.91 -8.57 0.77
C GLU A 65 34.07 -10.07 0.58
N PRO A 66 34.84 -10.55 -0.41
CA PRO A 66 35.13 -11.97 -0.53
C PRO A 66 35.84 -12.41 0.75
N ASP A 67 35.24 -13.36 1.46
CA ASP A 67 35.79 -13.97 2.67
C ASP A 67 37.26 -14.38 2.44
N THR A 68 38.18 -13.57 2.96
CA THR A 68 39.59 -13.94 3.07
C THR A 68 39.76 -14.76 4.34
N PHE A 69 39.23 -15.98 4.32
CA PHE A 69 39.62 -16.98 5.31
C PHE A 69 41.08 -17.38 5.05
N GLN A 70 41.96 -16.97 5.97
CA GLN A 70 43.34 -17.42 6.15
C GLN A 70 43.45 -18.92 6.36
#